data_AF-A0AA96EYQ1-F1
#
_entry.id   AF-A0AA96EYQ1-F1
#
_cell.length_a   1.000
_cell.length_b   1.000
_cell.length_c   1.000
_cell.angle_alpha   90.00
_cell.angle_beta   90.00
_cell.angle_gamma   90.00
#
_symmetry.space_group_name_H-M   'P 1'
#
loop_
_entity.id
_entity.type
_entity.pdbx_description
1 polymer ?
#
loop_
_entity_poly.entity_id
_entity_poly.type
_entity_poly.pdbx_seq_one_letter_code
_entity_poly.pdbx_strand_id
1 'polypeptide(L)' 'MSFFEEFIVDLGREGIYYSFKWIGVAIKWICYLGKKPIAEIKKENWNRRIGFFVFLLLILAIFLILNKF' A
#
# COMPACT_ATOMS: atom_id res chain seq x y z
N MET A 1 23.89 -14.23 -8.38
CA MET A 1 23.51 -12.80 -8.42
C MET A 1 24.53 -12.04 -7.61
N SER A 2 24.90 -10.84 -8.05
CA SER A 2 25.85 -10.00 -7.31
C SER A 2 25.24 -9.62 -5.95
N PHE A 3 26.06 -9.52 -4.90
CA PHE A 3 25.65 -9.01 -3.58
C PHE A 3 24.86 -7.68 -3.68
N PHE A 4 25.24 -6.83 -4.65
CA PHE A 4 24.54 -5.57 -4.91
C PHE A 4 23.14 -5.76 -5.52
N GLU A 5 22.92 -6.80 -6.34
CA GLU A 5 21.61 -7.09 -6.92
C GLU A 5 20.64 -7.59 -5.85
N GLU A 6 21.06 -8.52 -4.99
CA GLU A 6 20.23 -9.00 -3.87
C GLU A 6 19.87 -7.85 -2.92
N PHE A 7 20.83 -6.98 -2.60
CA PHE A 7 20.60 -5.82 -1.75
C PHE A 7 19.58 -4.83 -2.34
N ILE A 8 19.65 -4.55 -3.64
CA ILE A 8 18.68 -3.67 -4.33
C ILE A 8 17.30 -4.31 -4.37
N VAL A 9 17.23 -5.62 -4.63
CA VAL A 9 15.96 -6.35 -4.68
C VAL A 9 15.29 -6.37 -3.31
N ASP A 10 16.03 -6.63 -2.24
CA ASP A 10 15.48 -6.63 -0.88
C ASP A 10 15.04 -5.23 -0.42
N LEU A 11 15.84 -4.20 -0.71
CA LEU A 11 15.43 -2.80 -0.46
C LEU A 11 14.17 -2.41 -1.23
N GLY A 12 14.10 -2.78 -2.51
CA GLY A 12 12.93 -2.54 -3.34
C GLY A 12 11.70 -3.25 -2.79
N ARG A 13 11.86 -4.52 -2.39
CA ARG A 13 10.80 -5.32 -1.80
C ARG A 13 10.30 -4.69 -0.51
N GLU A 14 11.18 -4.42 0.45
CA GLU A 14 10.81 -3.80 1.73
C GLU A 14 10.18 -2.41 1.55
N GLY A 15 10.74 -1.59 0.65
CA GLY A 15 10.21 -0.27 0.32
C GLY A 15 8.79 -0.33 -0.24
N ILE A 16 8.52 -1.23 -1.17
CA ILE A 16 7.18 -1.46 -1.73
C ILE A 16 6.22 -1.96 -0.63
N TYR A 17 6.65 -2.92 0.19
CA TYR A 17 5.84 -3.44 1.29
C TYR A 17 5.49 -2.36 2.33
N TYR A 18 6.44 -1.49 2.64
CA TYR A 18 6.22 -0.36 3.55
C TYR A 18 5.23 0.64 2.96
N SER A 19 5.35 0.92 1.66
CA SER A 19 4.47 1.84 0.94
C SER A 19 3.01 1.37 0.98
N PHE A 20 2.74 0.09 0.68
CA PHE A 20 1.39 -0.47 0.80
C PHE A 20 0.85 -0.41 2.22
N LYS A 21 1.69 -0.61 3.24
CA LYS A 21 1.26 -0.47 4.63
C LYS A 21 0.72 0.93 4.91
N TRP A 22 1.41 1.98 4.44
CA TRP A 22 0.98 3.36 4.65
C TRP A 22 -0.29 3.72 3.88
N ILE A 23 -0.44 3.24 2.65
CA ILE A 23 -1.68 3.41 1.88
C ILE A 23 -2.86 2.82 2.65
N GLY A 24 -2.72 1.60 3.18
CA GLY A 24 -3.78 0.97 3.96
C GLY A 24 -4.05 1.65 5.30
N VAL A 25 -3.03 2.21 5.97
CA VAL A 25 -3.22 3.04 7.17
C VAL A 25 -4.03 4.29 6.84
N ALA A 26 -3.66 4.99 5.77
CA ALA A 26 -4.34 6.23 5.35
C ALA A 26 -5.81 5.97 5.00
N ILE A 27 -6.09 4.94 4.19
CA ILE A 27 -7.44 4.54 3.81
C ILE A 27 -8.28 4.20 5.05
N LYS A 28 -7.74 3.37 5.96
CA LYS A 28 -8.45 3.03 7.21
C LYS A 28 -8.70 4.24 8.08
N TRP A 29 -7.73 5.15 8.19
CA TRP A 29 -7.90 6.36 8.98
C TRP A 29 -9.03 7.25 8.43
N ILE A 30 -9.13 7.35 7.09
CA ILE A 30 -10.25 8.01 6.41
C ILE A 30 -11.57 7.26 6.70
N CYS A 31 -11.60 5.93 6.62
CA CYS A 31 -12.79 5.13 6.92
C CYS A 31 -13.26 5.27 8.39
N TYR A 32 -12.32 5.43 9.33
CA TYR A 32 -12.64 5.71 10.72
C TYR A 32 -13.03 7.18 10.97
N LEU A 33 -13.10 8.02 9.93
CA LEU A 33 -13.43 9.45 10.01
C LEU A 33 -12.55 10.20 11.04
N GLY A 34 -11.28 9.78 11.18
CA GLY A 34 -10.36 10.35 12.16
C GLY A 34 -10.67 10.01 13.63
N LYS A 35 -11.70 9.20 13.93
CA LYS A 35 -12.07 8.81 15.31
C LYS A 35 -11.03 7.94 15.99
N LYS A 36 -10.22 7.21 15.20
CA LYS A 36 -9.18 6.32 15.71
C LYS A 36 -7.80 6.91 15.43
N PRO A 37 -6.90 7.00 16.44
CA PRO A 37 -5.58 7.57 16.25
C PRO A 37 -4.74 6.72 15.29
N ILE A 38 -3.94 7.39 14.45
CA ILE A 38 -3.06 6.73 13.45
C ILE A 38 -2.12 5.73 14.13
N ALA A 39 -1.69 6.00 15.36
CA ALA A 39 -0.81 5.12 16.15
C ALA A 39 -1.42 3.74 16.43
N GLU A 40 -2.74 3.67 16.67
CA GLU A 40 -3.44 2.39 16.85
C GLU A 40 -3.66 1.70 15.52
N ILE A 41 -4.05 2.45 14.48
CA ILE A 41 -4.28 1.91 13.14
C ILE A 41 -2.98 1.29 12.62
N LYS A 42 -1.82 1.95 12.79
CA LYS A 42 -0.50 1.48 12.34
C LYS A 42 -0.12 0.09 12.89
N LYS A 43 -0.65 -0.30 14.05
CA LYS A 43 -0.41 -1.61 14.68
C LYS A 43 -1.24 -2.73 14.06
N GLU A 44 -2.27 -2.41 13.28
CA GLU A 44 -3.12 -3.41 12.65
C GLU A 44 -2.41 -4.12 11.49
N ASN A 45 -2.34 -5.46 11.55
CA ASN A 45 -1.68 -6.26 10.52
C ASN A 45 -2.34 -6.17 9.14
N TRP A 46 -3.63 -5.83 9.10
CA TRP A 46 -4.42 -5.82 7.88
C TRP A 46 -4.16 -4.63 6.95
N ASN A 47 -3.39 -3.63 7.40
CA ASN A 47 -3.14 -2.43 6.60
C ASN A 47 -2.39 -2.75 5.31
N ARG A 48 -1.47 -3.73 5.33
CA ARG A 48 -0.77 -4.17 4.11
C ARG A 48 -1.72 -4.74 3.07
N ARG A 49 -2.67 -5.58 3.49
CA ARG A 49 -3.65 -6.20 2.59
C ARG A 49 -4.60 -5.16 1.99
N ILE A 50 -5.06 -4.22 2.81
CA ILE A 50 -5.95 -3.14 2.36
C ILE A 50 -5.22 -2.21 1.40
N GLY A 51 -3.98 -1.80 1.71
CA GLY A 51 -3.20 -0.96 0.81
C GLY A 51 -2.93 -1.64 -0.54
N PHE A 52 -2.67 -2.95 -0.54
CA PHE A 52 -2.55 -3.73 -1.77
C PHE A 52 -3.86 -3.80 -2.56
N PHE A 53 -5.00 -4.02 -1.87
CA PHE A 53 -6.32 -4.05 -2.53
C PHE A 53 -6.67 -2.69 -3.16
N VAL A 54 -6.40 -1.59 -2.44
CA VAL A 54 -6.58 -0.23 -2.94
C VAL A 54 -5.70 0.04 -4.15
N PHE A 55 -4.45 -0.43 -4.13
CA PHE A 55 -3.55 -0.31 -5.27
C PHE A 55 -4.08 -1.06 -6.50
N LEU A 56 -4.60 -2.28 -6.35
CA LEU A 56 -5.24 -3.02 -7.44
C LEU A 56 -6.46 -2.29 -8.01
N LEU A 57 -7.30 -1.71 -7.14
CA LEU A 57 -8.45 -0.91 -7.57
C LEU A 57 -8.02 0.33 -8.35
N LEU A 58 -6.92 0.99 -7.97
CA LEU A 58 -6.36 2.11 -8.71
C LEU A 58 -5.87 1.69 -10.10
N ILE A 59 -5.16 0.57 -10.21
CA ILE A 59 -4.74 0.02 -11.52
C ILE A 59 -5.96 -0.28 -12.40
N LEU A 60 -6.98 -0.93 -11.83
CA LEU A 60 -8.20 -1.24 -12.55
C LEU A 60 -8.92 0.04 -13.01
N ALA A 61 -9.01 1.05 -12.16
CA ALA A 61 -9.61 2.34 -12.50
C ALA A 61 -8.86 3.04 -13.64
N ILE A 62 -7.52 3.05 -13.60
CA ILE A 62 -6.68 3.59 -14.68
C ILE A 62 -6.96 2.84 -16.00
N PHE A 63 -6.98 1.51 -15.96
CA PHE A 63 -7.24 0.70 -17.15
C PHE A 63 -8.63 0.97 -17.73
N LEU A 64 -9.66 1.08 -16.88
CA LEU A 64 -11.02 1.41 -17.30
C LEU A 64 -11.11 2.80 -17.92
N ILE A 65 -10.41 3.80 -17.37
CA ILE A 65 -10.37 5.15 -17.93
C ILE A 65 -9.67 5.11 -19.29
N LEU A 66 -8.49 4.50 -19.39
CA LEU A 66 -7.72 4.41 -20.63
C LEU A 66 -8.44 3.65 -21.74
N ASN A 67 -9.17 2.58 -21.42
CA ASN A 67 -9.91 1.80 -22.42
C ASN A 67 -11.24 2.46 -22.85
N LYS A 68 -11.67 3.51 -22.14
CA LYS A 68 -12.86 4.29 -22.49
C LYS A 68 -12.54 5.50 -23.37
N PHE A 69 -11.25 5.82 -23.52
CA PHE A 69 -10.70 6.76 -24.50
C PHE A 69 -10.21 6.02 -25.73
#